data_AF-A0A8T5KLC6-F1
#
_entry.id   AF-A0A8T5KLC6-F1
#
_cell.length_a   1.000
_cell.length_b   1.000
_cell.length_c   1.000
_cell.angle_alpha   90.00
_cell.angle_beta   90.00
_cell.angle_gamma   90.00
#
_symmetry.space_group_name_H-M   'P 1'
#
loop_
_entity.id
_entity.type
_entity.pdbx_description
1 polymer ?
#
loop_
_entity_poly.entity_id
_entity_poly.type
_entity_poly.pdbx_seq_one_letter_code
_entity_poly.pdbx_strand_id
1 'polypeptide(L)'
;MVTVQGQEQVTTQQETIFGHTMDVMVIDSECLGEQLCHAWRPLHLIEYYGADWCEPCLDVELSLENIDTTKYAVIQHHPSVLDSSYLNLSNQRYETDFRLIFIPSIVIDGEGLLTGTKQANELNQSLPNNQTEFFGINELNITNSILSWNTSTNHTLKIWKTKSTAHEFDNRNLSHLAVDYIQLNHDQSQLDLTNWLDNWTGRLIFTLESNGIRMLNSLSQSPTGDMDFTNEQATVPIFSKTDDSPMLAIMVFIALFVALLPALIMWKGLQKIDNDESE
;
A
#
# COMPACT_ATOMS: atom_id res chain seq x y z
N MET A 1 16.05 41.75 36.03
CA MET A 1 17.06 41.12 35.16
C MET A 1 16.99 39.62 35.36
N VAL A 2 16.21 38.93 34.51
CA VAL A 2 16.51 37.59 34.02
C VAL A 2 15.85 37.55 32.64
N THR A 3 16.66 37.75 31.60
CA THR A 3 16.26 37.60 30.20
C THR A 3 16.53 36.15 29.83
N VAL A 4 15.49 35.37 29.56
CA VAL A 4 15.63 34.04 28.96
C VAL A 4 15.60 34.24 27.45
N GLN A 5 16.79 34.24 26.83
CA GLN A 5 16.96 34.11 25.39
C GLN A 5 17.03 32.62 25.04
N GLY A 6 16.28 32.21 24.01
CA GLY A 6 16.39 30.87 23.45
C GLY A 6 15.10 30.31 22.85
N GLN A 7 14.49 31.02 21.90
CA GLN A 7 13.71 30.34 20.87
C GLN A 7 14.57 30.31 19.62
N GLU A 8 15.26 29.20 19.44
CA GLU A 8 15.88 28.84 18.17
C GLU A 8 14.73 28.54 17.20
N GLN A 9 14.44 29.50 16.32
CA GLN A 9 13.54 29.27 15.21
C GLN A 9 14.18 28.24 14.29
N VAL A 10 13.71 27.01 14.35
CA VAL A 10 13.95 26.00 13.31
C VAL A 10 13.25 26.51 12.06
N THR A 11 14.00 27.27 11.27
CA THR A 11 13.56 27.80 9.98
C THR A 11 14.05 26.82 8.94
N THR A 12 13.29 25.73 8.76
CA THR A 12 13.46 24.88 7.58
C THR A 12 12.09 24.76 6.93
N GLN A 13 11.71 25.79 6.17
CA GLN A 13 10.69 25.64 5.13
C GLN A 13 11.32 24.81 4.01
N GLN A 14 11.46 23.51 4.25
CA GLN A 14 11.71 22.57 3.18
C GLN A 14 10.37 22.38 2.49
N GLU A 15 10.23 22.96 1.30
CA GLU A 15 9.03 22.78 0.48
C GLU A 15 8.79 21.28 0.33
N THR A 16 7.62 20.82 0.79
CA THR A 16 7.21 19.43 0.60
C THR A 16 7.05 19.21 -0.90
N ILE A 17 7.91 18.38 -1.48
CA ILE A 17 7.81 18.00 -2.89
C ILE A 17 6.75 16.90 -2.99
N PHE A 18 5.71 17.13 -3.78
CA PHE A 18 4.67 16.16 -4.05
C PHE A 18 4.98 15.31 -5.27
N GLY A 19 4.81 13.99 -5.13
CA GLY A 19 5.00 13.00 -6.19
C GLY A 19 3.69 12.67 -6.87
N HIS A 20 3.72 12.48 -8.18
CA HIS A 20 2.55 12.21 -9.03
C HIS A 20 2.86 11.10 -10.04
N THR A 21 1.82 10.38 -10.45
CA THR A 21 1.88 9.48 -11.62
C THR A 21 1.44 10.27 -12.84
N MET A 22 2.37 10.52 -13.76
CA MET A 22 2.15 11.39 -14.92
C MET A 22 1.65 10.62 -16.13
N ASP A 23 2.22 9.44 -16.39
CA ASP A 23 1.83 8.58 -17.51
C ASP A 23 1.87 7.11 -17.08
N VAL A 24 1.06 6.30 -17.75
CA VAL A 24 1.02 4.85 -17.60
C VAL A 24 0.95 4.22 -18.98
N MET A 25 1.78 3.21 -19.21
CA MET A 25 1.76 2.40 -20.43
C MET A 25 1.81 0.93 -20.07
N VAL A 26 1.24 0.07 -20.91
CA VAL A 26 1.19 -1.37 -20.68
C VAL A 26 1.67 -2.12 -21.91
N ILE A 27 2.46 -3.18 -21.68
CA ILE A 27 2.78 -4.20 -22.66
C ILE A 27 2.37 -5.56 -22.10
N ASP A 28 1.50 -6.25 -22.82
CA ASP A 28 1.10 -7.62 -22.52
C ASP A 28 2.12 -8.61 -23.11
N SER A 29 2.39 -9.71 -22.40
CA SER A 29 3.41 -10.69 -22.81
C SER A 29 3.16 -11.30 -24.20
N GLU A 30 1.91 -11.38 -24.61
CA GLU A 30 1.44 -11.88 -25.91
C GLU A 30 2.03 -11.07 -27.08
N CYS A 31 2.23 -9.78 -26.87
CA CYS A 31 2.76 -8.85 -27.87
C CYS A 31 4.27 -9.04 -28.09
N LEU A 32 4.99 -9.67 -27.15
CA LEU A 32 6.43 -9.96 -27.29
C LEU A 32 6.75 -11.00 -28.36
N GLY A 33 5.74 -11.74 -28.85
CA GLY A 33 5.88 -12.63 -30.01
C GLY A 33 5.91 -11.91 -31.35
N GLU A 34 5.59 -10.61 -31.38
CA GLU A 34 5.57 -9.78 -32.58
C GLU A 34 6.94 -9.16 -32.88
N GLN A 35 7.12 -8.67 -34.11
CA GLN A 35 8.38 -8.01 -34.51
C GLN A 35 8.60 -6.69 -33.74
N LEU A 36 7.52 -5.96 -33.47
CA LEU A 36 7.53 -4.69 -32.77
C LEU A 36 6.32 -4.65 -31.85
N CYS A 37 6.57 -4.63 -30.55
CA CYS A 37 5.52 -4.58 -29.56
C CYS A 37 5.29 -3.14 -29.08
N HIS A 38 4.13 -2.57 -29.42
CA HIS A 38 3.75 -1.23 -29.00
C HIS A 38 3.03 -1.26 -27.66
N ALA A 39 3.45 -0.38 -26.75
CA ALA A 39 2.70 -0.17 -25.53
C ALA A 39 1.40 0.58 -25.78
N TRP A 40 0.42 0.37 -24.91
CA TRP A 40 -0.85 1.07 -24.93
C TRP A 40 -1.12 1.75 -23.59
N ARG A 41 -1.93 2.81 -23.62
CA ARG A 41 -2.24 3.63 -22.45
C ARG A 41 -3.58 3.21 -21.85
N PRO A 42 -3.63 2.79 -20.58
CA PRO A 42 -4.88 2.41 -19.93
C PRO A 42 -5.72 3.62 -19.55
N LEU A 43 -7.00 3.39 -19.30
CA LEU A 43 -7.90 4.43 -18.80
C LEU A 43 -7.57 4.79 -17.35
N HIS A 44 -7.24 3.77 -16.55
CA HIS A 44 -6.86 3.88 -15.15
C HIS A 44 -5.79 2.85 -14.80
N LEU A 45 -4.95 3.20 -13.83
CA LEU A 45 -4.05 2.32 -13.11
C LEU A 45 -4.67 1.98 -11.74
N ILE A 46 -4.82 0.69 -11.47
CA ILE A 46 -5.37 0.16 -10.22
C ILE A 46 -4.26 -0.62 -9.52
N GLU A 47 -3.75 -0.07 -8.42
CA GLU A 47 -2.75 -0.72 -7.55
C GLU A 47 -3.46 -1.27 -6.31
N TYR A 48 -3.60 -2.60 -6.22
CA TYR A 48 -4.18 -3.30 -5.08
C TYR A 48 -3.09 -3.78 -4.11
N TYR A 49 -3.31 -3.58 -2.82
CA TYR A 49 -2.42 -3.99 -1.75
C TYR A 49 -3.16 -4.94 -0.81
N GLY A 50 -2.70 -6.19 -0.75
CA GLY A 50 -3.31 -7.27 0.02
C GLY A 50 -2.28 -8.24 0.58
N ALA A 51 -2.74 -9.36 1.12
CA ALA A 51 -1.89 -10.44 1.61
C ALA A 51 -2.68 -11.74 1.58
N ASP A 52 -2.02 -12.89 1.42
CA ASP A 52 -2.71 -14.17 1.33
C ASP A 52 -3.34 -14.56 2.68
N TRP A 53 -2.74 -14.14 3.81
CA TRP A 53 -3.27 -14.38 5.16
C TRP A 53 -4.40 -13.42 5.55
N CYS A 54 -4.72 -12.44 4.72
CA CYS A 54 -5.70 -11.40 4.99
C CYS A 54 -7.11 -11.87 4.60
N GLU A 55 -7.91 -12.34 5.56
CA GLU A 55 -9.31 -12.71 5.30
C GLU A 55 -10.14 -11.61 4.59
N PRO A 56 -10.09 -10.31 4.99
CA PRO A 56 -10.88 -9.27 4.31
C PRO A 56 -10.41 -8.95 2.87
N CYS A 57 -9.24 -9.46 2.46
CA CYS A 57 -8.67 -9.25 1.14
C CYS A 57 -9.34 -10.13 0.06
N LEU A 58 -9.91 -11.27 0.45
CA LEU A 58 -10.54 -12.25 -0.45
C LEU A 58 -11.61 -11.61 -1.37
N ASP A 59 -12.56 -10.88 -0.80
CA ASP A 59 -13.66 -10.28 -1.57
C ASP A 59 -13.14 -9.27 -2.61
N VAL A 60 -12.07 -8.55 -2.26
CA VAL A 60 -11.45 -7.57 -3.15
C VAL A 60 -10.74 -8.27 -4.30
N GLU A 61 -10.00 -9.34 -4.04
CA GLU A 61 -9.31 -10.12 -5.07
C GLU A 61 -10.28 -10.73 -6.08
N LEU A 62 -11.39 -11.31 -5.60
CA LEU A 62 -12.44 -11.85 -6.47
C LEU A 62 -13.10 -10.75 -7.33
N SER A 63 -13.21 -9.53 -6.82
CA SER A 63 -13.68 -8.40 -7.61
C SER A 63 -12.68 -8.02 -8.71
N LEU A 64 -11.38 -8.00 -8.40
CA LEU A 64 -10.31 -7.66 -9.32
C LEU A 64 -10.17 -8.68 -10.47
N GLU A 65 -10.49 -9.96 -10.26
CA GLU A 65 -10.52 -10.97 -11.33
C GLU A 65 -11.49 -10.63 -12.47
N ASN A 66 -12.51 -9.81 -12.20
CA ASN A 66 -13.56 -9.45 -13.15
C ASN A 66 -13.32 -8.09 -13.83
N ILE A 67 -12.17 -7.44 -13.57
CA ILE A 67 -11.83 -6.16 -14.20
C ILE A 67 -11.48 -6.34 -15.67
N ASP A 68 -11.94 -5.38 -16.49
CA ASP A 68 -11.62 -5.31 -17.91
C ASP A 68 -10.17 -4.85 -18.13
N THR A 69 -9.25 -5.80 -18.14
CA THR A 69 -7.80 -5.58 -18.29
C THR A 69 -7.40 -5.11 -19.69
N THR A 70 -8.33 -5.09 -20.66
CA THR A 70 -8.13 -4.47 -21.98
C THR A 70 -8.23 -2.94 -21.91
N LYS A 71 -8.80 -2.41 -20.83
CA LYS A 71 -8.96 -0.97 -20.58
C LYS A 71 -8.15 -0.49 -19.38
N TYR A 72 -8.01 -1.34 -18.37
CA TYR A 72 -7.37 -0.97 -17.10
C TYR A 72 -6.04 -1.70 -16.90
N ALA A 73 -5.08 -0.99 -16.32
CA ALA A 73 -3.88 -1.60 -15.78
C ALA A 73 -4.14 -1.99 -14.33
N VAL A 74 -3.82 -3.22 -13.96
CA VAL A 74 -3.96 -3.71 -12.58
C VAL A 74 -2.61 -4.22 -12.12
N ILE A 75 -2.18 -3.79 -10.94
CA ILE A 75 -1.04 -4.35 -10.23
C ILE A 75 -1.52 -4.82 -8.86
N GLN A 76 -1.31 -6.08 -8.54
CA GLN A 76 -1.55 -6.63 -7.21
C GLN A 76 -0.21 -6.67 -6.46
N HIS A 77 -0.20 -6.21 -5.21
CA HIS A 77 1.00 -6.08 -4.39
C HIS A 77 0.82 -6.87 -3.10
N HIS A 78 1.83 -7.68 -2.76
CA HIS A 78 2.00 -8.29 -1.44
C HIS A 78 3.14 -7.59 -0.68
N PRO A 79 2.80 -6.58 0.15
CA PRO A 79 3.76 -5.88 0.99
C PRO A 79 4.06 -6.60 2.31
N SER A 80 3.36 -7.68 2.68
CA SER A 80 3.60 -8.37 3.96
C SER A 80 4.72 -9.39 3.85
N VAL A 81 5.73 -9.29 4.72
CA VAL A 81 6.84 -10.25 4.83
C VAL A 81 6.41 -11.65 5.23
N LEU A 82 5.14 -11.82 5.63
CA LEU A 82 4.57 -13.11 5.99
C LEU A 82 4.03 -13.89 4.78
N ASP A 83 3.87 -13.24 3.63
CA ASP A 83 3.46 -13.91 2.39
C ASP A 83 4.66 -14.56 1.71
N SER A 84 4.50 -15.81 1.25
CA SER A 84 5.50 -16.48 0.41
C SER A 84 5.83 -15.72 -0.88
N SER A 85 4.90 -14.90 -1.36
CA SER A 85 5.01 -14.07 -2.55
C SER A 85 5.35 -12.60 -2.26
N TYR A 86 5.85 -12.31 -1.05
CA TYR A 86 6.35 -10.99 -0.65
C TYR A 86 7.34 -10.39 -1.65
N LEU A 87 7.13 -9.12 -2.01
CA LEU A 87 8.07 -8.32 -2.78
C LEU A 87 8.46 -7.07 -2.00
N ASN A 88 9.75 -6.91 -1.70
CA ASN A 88 10.26 -5.74 -0.95
C ASN A 88 9.88 -4.40 -1.61
N LEU A 89 9.86 -4.35 -2.93
CA LEU A 89 9.49 -3.14 -3.67
C LEU A 89 7.98 -2.85 -3.60
N SER A 90 7.14 -3.90 -3.50
CA SER A 90 5.72 -3.73 -3.16
C SER A 90 5.55 -3.19 -1.74
N ASN A 91 6.36 -3.64 -0.78
CA ASN A 91 6.35 -3.09 0.58
C ASN A 91 6.81 -1.63 0.62
N GLN A 92 7.87 -1.26 -0.10
CA GLN A 92 8.30 0.13 -0.21
C GLN A 92 7.19 1.01 -0.83
N ARG A 93 6.54 0.51 -1.89
CA ARG A 93 5.42 1.20 -2.54
C ARG A 93 4.25 1.43 -1.55
N TYR A 94 3.93 0.43 -0.74
CA TYR A 94 2.89 0.48 0.29
C TYR A 94 3.25 1.43 1.46
N GLU A 95 4.38 1.20 2.14
CA GLU A 95 4.78 1.91 3.38
C GLU A 95 5.34 3.31 3.13
N THR A 96 6.10 3.49 2.05
CA THR A 96 6.91 4.70 1.83
C THR A 96 6.32 5.60 0.77
N ASP A 97 6.00 5.07 -0.42
CA ASP A 97 5.49 5.89 -1.52
C ASP A 97 4.06 6.36 -1.22
N PHE A 98 3.18 5.44 -0.81
CA PHE A 98 1.77 5.72 -0.51
C PHE A 98 1.45 5.88 0.97
N ARG A 99 2.33 5.40 1.87
CA ARG A 99 2.14 5.48 3.32
C ARG A 99 0.81 4.91 3.78
N LEU A 100 0.43 3.80 3.17
CA LEU A 100 -0.77 3.05 3.51
C LEU A 100 -0.57 2.38 4.86
N ILE A 101 -1.65 2.32 5.65
CA ILE A 101 -1.61 1.79 7.02
C ILE A 101 -2.56 0.61 7.24
N PHE A 102 -3.36 0.26 6.22
CA PHE A 102 -4.29 -0.87 6.27
C PHE A 102 -4.30 -1.63 4.93
N ILE A 103 -4.44 -2.95 5.02
CA ILE A 103 -4.84 -3.83 3.92
C ILE A 103 -6.26 -4.39 4.19
N PRO A 104 -7.06 -4.67 3.15
CA PRO A 104 -6.80 -4.34 1.75
C PRO A 104 -6.87 -2.83 1.51
N SER A 105 -6.06 -2.32 0.57
CA SER A 105 -6.16 -0.95 0.05
C SER A 105 -6.03 -0.97 -1.46
N ILE A 106 -6.73 -0.06 -2.14
CA ILE A 106 -6.62 0.17 -3.57
C ILE A 106 -6.25 1.62 -3.81
N VAL A 107 -5.20 1.83 -4.58
CA VAL A 107 -4.82 3.15 -5.10
C VAL A 107 -5.17 3.22 -6.58
N ILE A 108 -5.87 4.28 -6.98
CA ILE A 108 -6.28 4.54 -8.36
C ILE A 108 -5.49 5.74 -8.89
N ASP A 109 -4.82 5.56 -10.02
CA ASP A 109 -4.02 6.58 -10.74
C ASP A 109 -2.94 7.27 -9.89
N GLY A 110 -2.54 6.64 -8.77
CA GLY A 110 -1.55 7.18 -7.84
C GLY A 110 -2.06 8.29 -6.91
N GLU A 111 -3.36 8.61 -6.93
CA GLU A 111 -3.96 9.69 -6.14
C GLU A 111 -5.28 9.31 -5.44
N GLY A 112 -6.11 8.45 -6.04
CA GLY A 112 -7.34 7.99 -5.43
C GLY A 112 -7.12 6.82 -4.47
N LEU A 113 -7.82 6.76 -3.34
CA LEU A 113 -7.69 5.71 -2.33
C LEU A 113 -9.05 5.12 -1.93
N LEU A 114 -9.10 3.79 -1.88
CA LEU A 114 -10.14 3.00 -1.23
C LEU A 114 -9.47 2.09 -0.18
N THR A 115 -9.94 2.12 1.05
CA THR A 115 -9.37 1.36 2.17
C THR A 115 -10.39 0.43 2.79
N GLY A 116 -9.99 -0.83 2.98
CA GLY A 116 -10.84 -1.89 3.50
C GLY A 116 -11.82 -2.43 2.47
N THR A 117 -12.39 -3.59 2.76
CA THR A 117 -13.29 -4.32 1.84
C THR A 117 -14.53 -3.52 1.44
N LYS A 118 -15.13 -2.77 2.38
CA LYS A 118 -16.34 -1.95 2.12
C LYS A 118 -16.09 -0.93 1.01
N GLN A 119 -15.02 -0.14 1.13
CA GLN A 119 -14.68 0.86 0.12
C GLN A 119 -14.14 0.22 -1.16
N ALA A 120 -13.35 -0.85 -1.05
CA ALA A 120 -12.83 -1.56 -2.21
C ALA A 120 -13.95 -2.12 -3.12
N ASN A 121 -15.09 -2.52 -2.56
CA ASN A 121 -16.27 -2.92 -3.32
C ASN A 121 -16.93 -1.78 -4.11
N GLU A 122 -16.57 -0.52 -3.84
CA GLU A 122 -17.00 0.66 -4.60
C GLU A 122 -16.11 0.93 -5.82
N LEU A 123 -15.06 0.12 -6.06
CA LEU A 123 -14.09 0.33 -7.14
C LEU A 123 -14.73 0.62 -8.51
N ASN A 124 -15.68 -0.20 -8.94
CA ASN A 124 -16.33 -0.01 -10.24
C ASN A 124 -17.13 1.31 -10.33
N GLN A 125 -17.58 1.85 -9.20
CA GLN A 125 -18.29 3.12 -9.12
C GLN A 125 -17.32 4.31 -8.97
N SER A 126 -16.14 4.06 -8.37
CA SER A 126 -15.11 5.07 -8.17
C SER A 126 -14.24 5.30 -9.40
N LEU A 127 -14.17 4.33 -10.33
CA LEU A 127 -13.55 4.52 -11.64
C LEU A 127 -14.38 5.57 -12.42
N PRO A 128 -13.85 6.79 -12.63
CA PRO A 128 -14.62 7.86 -13.25
C PRO A 128 -15.09 7.45 -14.65
N ASN A 129 -16.22 8.00 -15.10
CA ASN A 129 -16.66 7.87 -16.49
C ASN A 129 -15.71 8.58 -17.49
N ASN A 130 -14.80 9.44 -16.98
CA ASN A 130 -13.85 10.21 -17.76
C ASN A 130 -12.44 9.65 -17.57
N GLN A 131 -11.69 9.59 -18.67
CA GLN A 131 -10.33 9.08 -18.72
C GLN A 131 -9.40 9.97 -17.90
N THR A 132 -8.54 9.36 -17.07
CA THR A 132 -7.39 10.08 -16.51
C THR A 132 -6.45 10.43 -17.66
N GLU A 133 -6.04 11.70 -17.74
CA GLU A 133 -5.15 12.17 -18.80
C GLU A 133 -3.71 11.75 -18.48
N PHE A 134 -3.36 10.50 -18.80
CA PHE A 134 -1.98 10.06 -18.75
C PHE A 134 -1.17 10.64 -19.92
N PHE A 135 -0.08 11.34 -19.61
CA PHE A 135 0.80 11.95 -20.61
C PHE A 135 2.25 12.03 -20.12
N GLY A 136 3.19 11.97 -21.06
CA GLY A 136 4.62 12.15 -20.76
C GLY A 136 5.53 11.14 -21.44
N ILE A 137 5.01 9.98 -21.82
CA ILE A 137 5.69 8.96 -22.63
C ILE A 137 5.26 9.17 -24.09
N ASN A 138 6.20 9.59 -24.93
CA ASN A 138 5.98 9.85 -26.36
C ASN A 138 6.08 8.56 -27.19
N GLU A 139 7.01 7.69 -26.81
CA GLU A 139 7.26 6.41 -27.46
C GLU A 139 7.67 5.38 -26.42
N LEU A 140 7.10 4.18 -26.49
CA LEU A 140 7.48 3.04 -25.68
C LEU A 140 7.19 1.76 -26.46
N ASN A 141 8.25 1.00 -26.77
CA ASN A 141 8.14 -0.24 -27.52
C ASN A 141 9.22 -1.24 -27.13
N ILE A 142 8.96 -2.52 -27.43
CA ILE A 142 9.95 -3.59 -27.28
C ILE A 142 10.17 -4.24 -28.64
N THR A 143 11.43 -4.36 -29.04
CA THR A 143 11.86 -5.06 -30.26
C THR A 143 12.98 -6.02 -29.90
N ASN A 144 12.79 -7.32 -30.15
CA ASN A 144 13.78 -8.37 -29.82
C ASN A 144 14.27 -8.28 -28.37
N SER A 145 13.35 -8.15 -27.40
CA SER A 145 13.64 -7.94 -25.98
C SER A 145 14.41 -6.67 -25.61
N ILE A 146 14.64 -5.76 -26.56
CA ILE A 146 15.19 -4.44 -26.28
C ILE A 146 14.02 -3.47 -26.11
N LEU A 147 13.85 -2.99 -24.89
CA LEU A 147 12.95 -1.89 -24.58
C LEU A 147 13.55 -0.58 -25.09
N SER A 148 12.78 0.21 -25.82
CA SER A 148 13.11 1.59 -26.19
C SER A 148 12.01 2.54 -25.71
N TRP A 149 12.40 3.68 -25.14
CA TRP A 149 11.44 4.69 -24.66
C TRP A 149 11.92 6.12 -24.91
N ASN A 150 10.95 7.03 -24.97
CA ASN A 150 11.15 8.47 -25.05
C ASN A 150 10.11 9.18 -24.19
N THR A 151 10.56 10.07 -23.29
CA THR A 151 9.70 10.87 -22.43
C THR A 151 9.83 12.36 -22.74
N SER A 152 8.74 13.11 -22.55
CA SER A 152 8.73 14.58 -22.70
C SER A 152 9.25 15.31 -21.45
N THR A 153 9.37 14.60 -20.32
CA THR A 153 9.80 15.11 -19.03
C THR A 153 10.97 14.29 -18.48
N ASN A 154 11.68 14.86 -17.50
CA ASN A 154 12.73 14.20 -16.73
C ASN A 154 12.15 13.47 -15.49
N HIS A 155 11.02 12.79 -15.65
CA HIS A 155 10.38 12.00 -14.62
C HIS A 155 10.80 10.52 -14.70
N THR A 156 10.74 9.84 -13.56
CA THR A 156 11.36 8.52 -13.39
C THR A 156 10.46 7.48 -14.03
N LEU A 157 11.00 6.74 -15.00
CA LEU A 157 10.30 5.62 -15.59
C LEU A 157 10.52 4.39 -14.73
N LYS A 158 9.43 3.80 -14.25
CA LYS A 158 9.41 2.58 -13.46
C LYS A 158 8.65 1.50 -14.22
N ILE A 159 9.08 0.25 -14.08
CA ILE A 159 8.47 -0.89 -14.76
C ILE A 159 8.12 -1.93 -13.71
N TRP A 160 6.83 -2.25 -13.59
CA TRP A 160 6.33 -3.35 -12.79
C TRP A 160 6.10 -4.56 -13.68
N LYS A 161 6.72 -5.69 -13.31
CA LYS A 161 6.48 -6.97 -13.96
C LYS A 161 5.47 -7.76 -13.15
N THR A 162 4.34 -8.07 -13.77
CA THR A 162 3.26 -8.83 -13.14
C THR A 162 3.20 -10.26 -13.65
N LYS A 163 2.70 -11.20 -12.85
CA LYS A 163 2.49 -12.59 -13.24
C LYS A 163 1.30 -13.18 -12.48
N SER A 164 0.64 -14.17 -13.08
CA SER A 164 -0.29 -15.03 -12.36
C SER A 164 0.45 -15.89 -11.33
N THR A 165 0.15 -15.68 -10.06
CA THR A 165 0.77 -16.39 -8.93
C THR A 165 -0.30 -17.08 -8.09
N ALA A 166 -0.05 -18.32 -7.68
CA ALA A 166 -0.96 -19.07 -6.82
C ALA A 166 -1.00 -18.47 -5.42
N HIS A 167 -2.19 -18.41 -4.84
CA HIS A 167 -2.42 -18.01 -3.45
C HIS A 167 -1.85 -19.07 -2.49
N GLU A 168 -1.24 -18.65 -1.38
CA GLU A 168 -0.57 -19.58 -0.46
C GLU A 168 -1.54 -20.53 0.26
N PHE A 169 -2.70 -20.02 0.66
CA PHE A 169 -3.63 -20.73 1.54
C PHE A 169 -4.87 -21.30 0.83
N ASP A 170 -4.99 -21.14 -0.49
CA ASP A 170 -6.11 -21.67 -1.26
C ASP A 170 -5.74 -22.02 -2.71
N ASN A 171 -6.72 -22.37 -3.55
CA ASN A 171 -6.49 -22.84 -4.93
C ASN A 171 -6.68 -21.75 -6.00
N ARG A 172 -6.81 -20.47 -5.60
CA ARG A 172 -6.96 -19.33 -6.52
C ARG A 172 -5.59 -18.84 -6.98
N ASN A 173 -5.59 -18.06 -8.05
CA ASN A 173 -4.41 -17.33 -8.50
C ASN A 173 -4.71 -15.83 -8.52
N LEU A 174 -3.73 -15.04 -8.12
CA LEU A 174 -3.72 -13.60 -8.32
C LEU A 174 -3.17 -13.32 -9.72
N SER A 175 -4.04 -12.88 -10.63
CA SER A 175 -3.74 -12.74 -12.07
C SER A 175 -2.66 -11.71 -12.40
N HIS A 176 -2.46 -10.70 -11.55
CA HIS A 176 -1.61 -9.54 -11.82
C HIS A 176 -0.66 -9.21 -10.67
N LEU A 177 -0.17 -10.22 -9.95
CA LEU A 177 0.75 -10.02 -8.84
C LEU A 177 2.11 -9.48 -9.34
N ALA A 178 2.57 -8.38 -8.74
CA ALA A 178 3.89 -7.82 -8.96
C ALA A 178 4.96 -8.82 -8.46
N VAL A 179 5.83 -9.25 -9.37
CA VAL A 179 6.91 -10.21 -9.08
C VAL A 179 8.30 -9.60 -9.22
N ASP A 180 8.42 -8.48 -9.94
CA ASP A 180 9.69 -7.79 -10.12
C ASP A 180 9.48 -6.32 -10.52
N TYR A 181 10.54 -5.52 -10.42
CA TYR A 181 10.51 -4.10 -10.70
C TYR A 181 11.85 -3.57 -11.21
N ILE A 182 11.80 -2.64 -12.16
CA ILE A 182 12.96 -1.90 -12.65
C ILE A 182 12.68 -0.40 -12.57
N GLN A 183 13.66 0.36 -12.09
CA GLN A 183 13.66 1.83 -12.17
C GLN A 183 14.72 2.29 -13.15
N LEU A 184 14.35 3.18 -14.06
CA LEU A 184 15.22 3.67 -15.12
C LEU A 184 15.58 5.15 -14.92
N ASN A 185 16.84 5.46 -15.21
CA ASN A 185 17.35 6.82 -15.24
C ASN A 185 17.00 7.50 -16.57
N HIS A 186 16.78 8.82 -16.57
CA HIS A 186 16.41 9.55 -17.79
C HIS A 186 17.52 9.59 -18.85
N ASP A 187 18.76 9.31 -18.48
CA ASP A 187 19.90 9.34 -19.39
C ASP A 187 19.94 8.12 -20.34
N GLN A 188 19.08 7.13 -20.09
CA GLN A 188 18.94 5.93 -20.90
C GLN A 188 17.64 6.03 -21.70
N SER A 189 17.69 5.50 -22.92
CA SER A 189 16.51 5.35 -23.78
C SER A 189 16.31 3.92 -24.25
N GLN A 190 17.21 3.01 -23.85
CA GLN A 190 17.18 1.60 -24.21
C GLN A 190 17.63 0.72 -23.04
N LEU A 191 17.03 -0.47 -22.95
CA LEU A 191 17.36 -1.49 -21.96
C LEU A 191 17.17 -2.88 -22.56
N ASP A 192 18.14 -3.76 -22.38
CA ASP A 192 18.02 -5.17 -22.73
C ASP A 192 17.25 -5.92 -21.62
N LEU A 193 16.09 -6.47 -21.98
CA LEU A 193 15.19 -7.22 -21.10
C LEU A 193 15.27 -8.74 -21.33
N THR A 194 16.23 -9.25 -22.11
CA THR A 194 16.27 -10.68 -22.52
C THR A 194 16.18 -11.64 -21.34
N ASN A 195 17.01 -11.45 -20.31
CA ASN A 195 16.95 -12.30 -19.11
C ASN A 195 15.71 -12.02 -18.26
N TRP A 196 15.21 -10.78 -18.30
CA TRP A 196 14.07 -10.37 -17.51
C TRP A 196 12.75 -10.90 -18.04
N LEU A 197 12.66 -11.20 -19.34
CA LEU A 197 11.45 -11.71 -19.99
C LEU A 197 11.47 -13.24 -20.19
N ASP A 198 12.49 -13.94 -19.67
CA ASP A 198 12.60 -15.38 -19.82
C ASP A 198 11.47 -16.13 -19.09
N ASN A 199 10.87 -17.09 -19.79
CA ASN A 199 9.78 -17.96 -19.34
C ASN A 199 8.69 -17.23 -18.51
N TRP A 200 8.23 -16.09 -19.02
CA TRP A 200 7.29 -15.22 -18.32
C TRP A 200 6.00 -15.01 -19.13
N THR A 201 4.88 -14.92 -18.41
CA THR A 201 3.56 -14.61 -18.95
C THR A 201 2.87 -13.66 -17.97
N GLY A 202 2.39 -12.53 -18.46
CA GLY A 202 1.85 -11.46 -17.63
C GLY A 202 1.93 -10.11 -18.35
N ARG A 203 2.04 -9.02 -17.57
CA ARG A 203 2.06 -7.65 -18.09
C ARG A 203 3.24 -6.85 -17.54
N LEU A 204 3.86 -6.05 -18.40
CA LEU A 204 4.77 -4.99 -18.00
C LEU A 204 3.95 -3.70 -17.90
N ILE A 205 3.94 -3.10 -16.73
CA ILE A 205 3.23 -1.85 -16.47
C ILE A 205 4.26 -0.77 -16.18
N PHE A 206 4.31 0.22 -17.07
CA PHE A 206 5.26 1.32 -17.03
C PHE A 206 4.59 2.52 -16.37
N THR A 207 5.21 3.10 -15.36
CA THR A 207 4.74 4.35 -14.73
C THR A 207 5.80 5.42 -14.87
N LEU A 208 5.41 6.61 -15.35
CA LEU A 208 6.26 7.79 -15.38
C LEU A 208 5.91 8.65 -14.16
N GLU A 209 6.84 8.79 -13.22
CA GLU A 209 6.54 9.35 -11.91
C GLU A 209 7.46 10.51 -11.53
N SER A 210 6.88 11.56 -10.93
CA SER A 210 7.68 12.59 -10.27
C SER A 210 8.07 12.14 -8.87
N ASN A 211 9.26 12.55 -8.42
CA ASN A 211 9.72 12.27 -7.06
C ASN A 211 8.93 13.13 -6.06
N GLY A 212 8.64 12.57 -4.88
CA GLY A 212 7.99 13.31 -3.80
C GLY A 212 7.00 12.44 -3.02
N ILE A 213 6.37 13.05 -2.02
CA ILE A 213 5.33 12.41 -1.21
C ILE A 213 4.03 12.39 -2.02
N ARG A 214 3.36 11.24 -2.07
CA ARG A 214 2.07 11.13 -2.76
C ARG A 214 0.93 11.55 -1.83
N MET A 215 0.03 12.37 -2.35
CA MET A 215 -1.18 12.76 -1.64
C MET A 215 -2.35 11.90 -2.12
N LEU A 216 -2.90 11.13 -1.20
CA LEU A 216 -4.03 10.25 -1.48
C LEU A 216 -5.34 10.89 -1.03
N ASN A 217 -6.34 10.83 -1.91
CA ASN A 217 -7.69 11.33 -1.69
C ASN A 217 -8.65 10.14 -1.59
N SER A 218 -9.45 10.09 -0.51
CA SER A 218 -10.49 9.06 -0.40
C SER A 218 -11.48 9.19 -1.55
N LEU A 219 -11.72 8.09 -2.27
CA LEU A 219 -12.74 8.00 -3.32
C LEU A 219 -14.08 7.50 -2.79
N SER A 220 -14.14 7.08 -1.54
CA SER A 220 -15.35 6.60 -0.88
C SER A 220 -15.83 7.58 0.19
N GLN A 221 -17.15 7.61 0.37
CA GLN A 221 -17.82 8.26 1.51
C GLN A 221 -18.16 7.25 2.62
N SER A 222 -18.04 5.96 2.35
CA SER A 222 -18.26 4.90 3.34
C SER A 222 -17.12 4.90 4.37
N PRO A 223 -17.37 4.46 5.60
CA PRO A 223 -16.31 4.30 6.59
C PRO A 223 -15.27 3.26 6.13
N THR A 224 -13.99 3.49 6.47
CA THR A 224 -12.84 2.64 6.10
C THR A 224 -12.79 1.30 6.87
N GLY A 225 -13.94 0.83 7.40
CA GLY A 225 -14.04 -0.34 8.27
C GLY A 225 -15.34 -0.34 9.08
N ASP A 226 -15.40 -1.13 10.15
CA ASP A 226 -16.52 -1.08 11.11
C ASP A 226 -16.40 0.06 12.13
N MET A 227 -15.39 0.90 11.97
CA MET A 227 -15.21 2.13 12.73
C MET A 227 -15.88 3.27 11.97
N ASP A 228 -17.16 3.48 12.28
CA ASP A 228 -17.90 4.65 11.84
C ASP A 228 -17.49 5.85 12.71
N PHE A 229 -16.64 6.73 12.15
CA PHE A 229 -16.30 8.01 12.78
C PHE A 229 -17.31 9.13 12.43
N THR A 230 -18.28 8.83 11.58
CA THR A 230 -19.26 9.78 11.00
C THR A 230 -20.64 9.67 11.60
N ASN A 231 -20.89 8.68 12.45
CA ASN A 231 -22.05 8.71 13.33
C ASN A 231 -21.84 9.82 14.38
N GLU A 232 -22.43 10.98 14.11
CA GLU A 232 -23.07 11.80 15.14
C GLU A 232 -24.24 11.05 15.81
N GLN A 233 -24.09 9.75 16.09
CA GLN A 233 -24.90 9.10 17.10
C GLN A 233 -24.36 9.61 18.42
N ALA A 234 -24.99 10.72 18.84
CA ALA A 234 -25.06 11.27 20.18
C ALA A 234 -24.03 10.60 21.08
N THR A 235 -22.79 11.13 21.07
CA THR A 235 -21.68 10.75 21.96
C THR A 235 -22.13 9.67 22.93
N VAL A 236 -22.06 8.38 22.53
CA VAL A 236 -22.19 7.33 23.54
C VAL A 236 -21.03 7.66 24.43
N PRO A 237 -21.27 8.16 25.65
CA PRO A 237 -20.18 8.73 26.37
C PRO A 237 -19.47 7.50 26.92
N ILE A 238 -18.45 7.06 26.19
CA ILE A 238 -17.48 6.06 26.65
C ILE A 238 -16.70 6.66 27.84
N PHE A 239 -16.85 7.97 28.07
CA PHE A 239 -16.71 8.63 29.36
C PHE A 239 -18.04 9.27 29.80
N SER A 240 -19.06 8.47 30.06
CA SER A 240 -20.30 8.95 30.69
C SER A 240 -20.00 9.20 32.14
N LYS A 241 -19.58 10.43 32.42
CA LYS A 241 -19.46 10.96 33.77
C LYS A 241 -18.57 10.04 34.61
N THR A 242 -17.26 10.26 34.55
CA THR A 242 -16.50 10.09 35.78
C THR A 242 -17.24 10.91 36.82
N ASP A 243 -18.01 10.24 37.67
CA ASP A 243 -18.23 10.74 39.01
C ASP A 243 -16.82 11.05 39.49
N ASP A 244 -16.49 12.33 39.63
CA ASP A 244 -15.28 12.85 40.28
C ASP A 244 -15.28 12.49 41.79
N SER A 245 -15.94 11.38 42.13
CA SER A 245 -15.90 10.72 43.42
C SER A 245 -14.59 9.94 43.49
N PRO A 246 -13.67 10.29 44.41
CA PRO A 246 -12.44 9.53 44.62
C PRO A 246 -12.69 8.05 44.96
N MET A 247 -13.94 7.70 45.29
CA MET A 247 -14.37 6.34 45.61
C MET A 247 -14.27 5.37 44.43
N LEU A 248 -14.54 5.80 43.18
CA LEU A 248 -14.45 4.91 42.03
C LEU A 248 -12.99 4.54 41.72
N ALA A 249 -12.10 5.53 41.76
CA ALA A 249 -10.67 5.33 41.58
C ALA A 249 -10.08 4.41 42.66
N ILE A 250 -10.51 4.58 43.92
CA ILE A 250 -10.10 3.71 45.03
C ILE A 250 -10.59 2.28 44.80
N MET A 251 -11.84 2.08 44.37
CA MET A 251 -12.39 0.74 44.14
C MET A 251 -11.68 0.02 42.99
N VAL A 252 -11.38 0.71 41.89
CA VAL A 252 -10.63 0.15 40.75
C VAL A 252 -9.19 -0.17 41.16
N PHE A 253 -8.54 0.71 41.93
CA PHE A 253 -7.20 0.46 42.45
C PHE A 253 -7.17 -0.77 43.37
N ILE A 254 -8.13 -0.92 44.29
CA ILE A 254 -8.23 -2.10 45.17
C ILE A 254 -8.47 -3.37 44.33
N ALA A 255 -9.35 -3.31 43.34
CA ALA A 255 -9.64 -4.47 42.49
C ALA A 255 -8.39 -4.94 41.71
N LEU A 256 -7.66 -3.99 41.09
CA LEU A 256 -6.39 -4.28 40.42
C LEU A 256 -5.33 -4.80 41.39
N PHE A 257 -5.23 -4.22 42.58
CA PHE A 257 -4.27 -4.65 43.60
C PHE A 257 -4.56 -6.08 44.08
N VAL A 258 -5.83 -6.42 44.32
CA VAL A 258 -6.24 -7.79 44.68
C VAL A 258 -5.95 -8.77 43.55
N ALA A 259 -6.18 -8.39 42.30
CA ALA A 259 -5.84 -9.21 41.14
C ALA A 259 -4.33 -9.48 41.02
N LEU A 260 -3.49 -8.57 41.52
CA LEU A 260 -2.02 -8.70 41.54
C LEU A 260 -1.48 -9.48 42.75
N LEU A 261 -2.29 -9.71 43.81
CA LEU A 261 -1.83 -10.43 45.01
C LEU A 261 -1.26 -11.83 44.72
N PRO A 262 -1.86 -12.68 43.87
CA PRO A 262 -1.30 -14.00 43.56
C PRO A 262 0.10 -13.89 42.94
N ALA A 263 0.30 -12.91 42.04
CA ALA A 263 1.59 -12.68 41.41
C ALA A 263 2.65 -12.17 42.42
N LEU A 264 2.26 -11.29 43.34
CA LEU A 264 3.16 -10.80 44.39
C LEU A 264 3.54 -11.89 45.41
N ILE A 265 2.60 -12.77 45.77
CA ILE A 265 2.87 -13.94 46.63
C ILE A 265 3.84 -14.88 45.93
N MET A 266 3.63 -15.15 44.64
CA MET A 266 4.52 -16.02 43.85
C MET A 266 5.92 -15.41 43.70
N TRP A 267 6.02 -14.11 43.45
CA TRP A 267 7.29 -13.37 43.39
C TRP A 267 8.06 -13.41 44.71
N LYS A 268 7.38 -13.24 45.85
CA LYS A 268 8.01 -13.37 47.17
C LYS A 268 8.42 -14.81 47.48
N GLY A 269 7.68 -15.80 46.98
CA GLY A 269 8.06 -17.22 47.04
C GLY A 269 9.36 -17.49 46.28
N LEU A 270 9.50 -16.94 45.07
CA LEU A 270 10.71 -17.05 44.25
C LEU A 270 11.92 -16.37 44.90
N GLN A 271 11.76 -15.19 45.49
CA GLN A 271 12.84 -14.53 46.24
C GLN A 271 13.31 -15.32 47.47
N LYS A 272 12.44 -16.16 48.05
CA LYS A 272 12.82 -16.97 49.21
C LYS A 272 13.55 -18.25 48.81
N ILE A 273 13.27 -18.79 47.62
CA ILE A 273 13.98 -19.94 47.04
C ILE A 273 15.44 -19.56 46.71
N ASP A 274 15.69 -18.36 46.18
CA ASP A 274 17.05 -17.87 45.91
C ASP A 274 17.92 -17.72 47.17
N ASN A 275 17.31 -17.49 48.35
CA ASN A 275 18.06 -17.35 49.59
C ASN A 275 18.39 -18.69 50.28
N ASP A 276 17.67 -19.77 49.98
CA ASP A 276 17.92 -21.11 50.57
C ASP A 276 18.89 -21.97 49.73
N GLU A 277 19.25 -21.55 48.50
CA GLU A 277 20.32 -22.18 47.70
C GLU A 277 21.71 -21.56 47.92
N SER A 278 21.85 -20.64 48.89
CA SER A 278 23.13 -19.98 49.21
C SER A 278 23.66 -20.24 50.64
N GLU A 279 23.16 -21.27 51.33
CA GLU A 279 23.80 -21.88 52.51
C GLU A 279 24.39 -23.27 52.22
#